data_AF-A0AA40C9V3-F1
#
_entry.id   AF-A0AA40C9V3-F1
#
_cell.length_a   1.000
_cell.length_b   1.000
_cell.length_c   1.000
_cell.angle_alpha   90.00
_cell.angle_beta   90.00
_cell.angle_gamma   90.00
#
_symmetry.space_group_name_H-M   'P 1'
#
loop_
_entity.id
_entity.type
_entity.pdbx_description
1 polymer ?
#
loop_
_entity_poly.entity_id
_entity_poly.type
_entity_poly.pdbx_seq_one_letter_code
_entity_poly.pdbx_strand_id
1 'polypeptide(L)'
;MALRHPVLQIFAVVLLVLSSAFLNRGSGTSVEVQAGVCVSHDRPNPLAETFPNNATGVLNATLAIIPIPLDMARRLIPPQYGILEKAYRALLPDFPAGMYPVMLHAAHDHDIQFRAYGITLDDFSRVGFEFPFLDLLGDGHSSFRWAPVQLISATSSVALEGSRAYGTIVSPAEYEPVCDAYRALPNGATYFKATSLSSPEFIELEMLRLRRPTLNPYPLDLFKNITNQPTFANATKCDNMIRLFNTSMSTGDFAPVSVQGRVSANTFPFHGSGSRWTDVYGIQVATPFIENNYLDCQDMKGYEGTGGPGDSFIQTTNDIM
;
A
#
# COMPACT_ATOMS: atom_id res chain seq x y z
N MET A 1 -5.19 26.35 -25.51
CA MET A 1 -4.90 25.25 -26.45
C MET A 1 -3.39 25.16 -26.60
N ALA A 2 -2.75 24.32 -25.80
CA ALA A 2 -1.31 24.06 -25.87
C ALA A 2 -1.10 22.62 -25.39
N LEU A 3 -0.98 21.68 -26.34
CA LEU A 3 -0.48 20.34 -26.07
C LEU A 3 0.97 20.50 -25.57
N ARG A 4 1.21 20.22 -24.29
CA ARG A 4 2.57 20.00 -23.77
C ARG A 4 2.74 18.51 -23.47
N HIS A 5 3.87 18.00 -23.95
CA HIS A 5 4.18 16.62 -24.30
C HIS A 5 4.18 15.60 -23.13
N PRO A 6 3.58 14.39 -23.31
CA PRO A 6 3.75 13.26 -22.38
C PRO A 6 5.06 12.47 -22.62
N VAL A 7 5.88 12.87 -23.58
CA VAL A 7 7.03 12.08 -24.06
C VAL A 7 8.19 12.05 -23.05
N LEU A 8 8.30 13.03 -22.15
CA LEU A 8 9.45 13.12 -21.23
C LEU A 8 9.32 12.16 -20.02
N GLN A 9 8.10 11.76 -19.63
CA GLN A 9 7.87 10.83 -18.52
C GLN A 9 8.12 9.35 -18.91
N ILE A 10 8.01 9.04 -20.20
CA ILE A 10 8.27 7.70 -20.75
C ILE A 10 9.77 7.35 -20.71
N PHE A 11 10.65 8.36 -20.80
CA PHE A 11 12.10 8.13 -20.82
C PHE A 11 12.66 7.61 -19.49
N ALA A 12 12.08 7.97 -18.34
CA ALA A 12 12.60 7.51 -17.04
C ALA A 12 12.34 6.02 -16.80
N VAL A 13 11.13 5.54 -17.15
CA VAL A 13 10.76 4.12 -17.02
C VAL A 13 11.48 3.26 -18.05
N VAL A 14 11.62 3.74 -19.29
CA VAL A 14 12.32 3.01 -20.37
C VAL A 14 13.85 2.98 -20.16
N LEU A 15 14.48 4.04 -19.62
CA LEU A 15 15.92 3.99 -19.30
C LEU A 15 16.22 3.02 -18.16
N LEU A 16 15.38 2.94 -17.13
CA LEU A 16 15.58 2.02 -16.01
C LEU A 16 15.49 0.55 -16.48
N VAL A 17 14.50 0.21 -17.32
CA VAL A 17 14.34 -1.15 -17.86
C VAL A 17 15.49 -1.56 -18.80
N LEU A 18 15.99 -0.64 -19.63
CA LEU A 18 17.09 -0.94 -20.55
C LEU A 18 18.47 -1.04 -19.87
N SER A 19 18.68 -0.35 -18.75
CA SER A 19 19.96 -0.38 -18.02
C SER A 19 20.19 -1.71 -17.29
N SER A 20 19.12 -2.35 -16.82
CA SER A 20 19.16 -3.65 -16.12
C SER A 20 19.33 -4.86 -17.05
N ALA A 21 18.98 -4.72 -18.35
CA ALA A 21 19.07 -5.83 -19.30
C ALA A 21 20.51 -6.13 -19.77
N PHE A 22 21.47 -5.22 -19.58
CA PHE A 22 22.84 -5.37 -20.08
C PHE A 22 23.89 -5.83 -19.05
N LEU A 23 23.53 -6.02 -17.77
CA LEU A 23 24.48 -6.41 -16.73
C LEU A 23 24.38 -7.88 -16.28
N ASN A 24 23.41 -8.66 -16.76
CA ASN A 24 23.18 -10.02 -16.27
C ASN A 24 23.78 -11.12 -17.17
N ARG A 25 25.07 -10.99 -17.50
CA ARG A 25 25.89 -12.12 -18.00
C ARG A 25 27.05 -12.39 -17.05
N GLY A 26 26.72 -13.02 -15.92
CA GLY A 26 27.69 -13.56 -14.98
C GLY A 26 27.30 -14.98 -14.59
N SER A 27 28.03 -15.96 -15.11
CA SER A 27 27.86 -17.38 -14.82
C SER A 27 28.17 -17.69 -13.37
N GLY A 28 27.20 -18.23 -12.63
CA GLY A 28 27.38 -18.75 -11.28
C GLY A 28 26.51 -19.98 -11.09
N THR A 29 27.14 -21.16 -11.08
CA THR A 29 26.51 -22.43 -10.71
C THR A 29 26.23 -22.43 -9.21
N SER A 30 24.95 -22.42 -8.83
CA SER A 30 24.51 -22.72 -7.46
C SER A 30 23.44 -23.80 -7.49
N VAL A 31 23.60 -24.75 -6.57
CA VAL A 31 22.78 -25.94 -6.35
C VAL A 31 21.29 -25.59 -6.31
N GLU A 32 20.55 -26.18 -7.24
CA GLU A 32 19.10 -26.03 -7.40
C GLU A 32 18.40 -26.84 -6.30
N VAL A 33 18.08 -26.19 -5.18
CA VAL A 33 16.98 -26.67 -4.33
C VAL A 33 15.73 -26.40 -5.15
N GLN A 34 15.06 -27.48 -5.56
CA GLN A 34 13.79 -27.46 -6.29
C GLN A 34 12.71 -26.85 -5.38
N ALA A 35 12.71 -25.52 -5.28
CA ALA A 35 11.63 -24.75 -4.71
C ALA A 35 10.42 -25.00 -5.61
N GLY A 36 9.38 -25.63 -5.08
CA GLY A 36 8.09 -25.68 -5.77
C GLY A 36 7.73 -24.25 -6.20
N VAL A 37 7.40 -24.07 -7.48
CA VAL A 37 6.96 -22.79 -8.01
C VAL A 37 5.83 -22.30 -7.11
N CYS A 38 6.07 -21.19 -6.42
CA CYS A 38 5.12 -20.61 -5.52
C CYS A 38 4.06 -19.89 -6.38
N VAL A 39 2.80 -20.31 -6.26
CA VAL A 39 1.69 -19.82 -7.09
C VAL A 39 0.75 -19.03 -6.18
N SER A 40 0.56 -17.75 -6.49
CA SER A 40 -0.40 -16.92 -5.77
C SER A 40 -1.82 -17.44 -5.94
N HIS A 41 -2.62 -17.38 -4.88
CA HIS A 41 -4.04 -17.73 -4.90
C HIS A 41 -4.96 -16.53 -5.14
N ASP A 42 -4.39 -15.37 -5.47
CA ASP A 42 -5.14 -14.17 -5.78
C ASP A 42 -5.87 -14.25 -7.13
N ARG A 43 -6.85 -13.37 -7.29
CA ARG A 43 -7.64 -13.26 -8.51
C ARG A 43 -6.93 -12.35 -9.53
N PRO A 44 -7.03 -12.64 -10.84
CA PRO A 44 -6.43 -11.80 -11.88
C PRO A 44 -6.93 -10.35 -11.87
N ASN A 45 -6.06 -9.43 -12.28
CA ASN A 45 -6.32 -8.01 -12.40
C ASN A 45 -7.48 -7.72 -13.38
N PRO A 46 -8.62 -7.19 -12.88
CA PRO A 46 -9.79 -6.94 -13.70
C PRO A 46 -9.70 -5.62 -14.48
N LEU A 47 -8.68 -4.80 -14.25
CA LEU A 47 -8.56 -3.43 -14.76
C LEU A 47 -7.59 -3.29 -15.93
N ALA A 48 -6.72 -4.28 -16.19
CA ALA A 48 -5.65 -4.19 -17.18
C ALA A 48 -6.14 -3.79 -18.58
N GLU A 49 -7.28 -4.34 -19.02
CA GLU A 49 -7.86 -4.04 -20.33
C GLU A 49 -8.61 -2.69 -20.37
N THR A 50 -9.19 -2.26 -19.24
CA THR A 50 -9.98 -1.02 -19.16
C THR A 50 -9.11 0.21 -18.97
N PHE A 51 -7.98 0.07 -18.29
CA PHE A 51 -7.02 1.15 -18.02
C PHE A 51 -5.64 0.81 -18.57
N PRO A 52 -5.50 0.58 -19.89
CA PRO A 52 -4.27 0.04 -20.45
C PRO A 52 -3.11 1.03 -20.37
N ASN A 53 -3.41 2.32 -20.20
CA ASN A 53 -2.43 3.40 -20.07
C ASN A 53 -1.99 3.68 -18.62
N ASN A 54 -2.48 2.92 -17.65
CA ASN A 54 -2.08 3.02 -16.25
C ASN A 54 -1.41 1.72 -15.79
N ALA A 55 -0.61 1.82 -14.73
CA ALA A 55 -0.28 0.63 -13.96
C ALA A 55 -1.53 0.24 -13.15
N THR A 56 -1.93 -1.02 -13.29
CA THR A 56 -3.08 -1.59 -12.58
C THR A 56 -2.69 -2.94 -12.01
N GLY A 57 -3.36 -3.38 -10.95
CA GLY A 57 -3.11 -4.68 -10.34
C GLY A 57 -4.10 -4.96 -9.23
N VAL A 58 -3.79 -5.95 -8.40
CA VAL A 58 -4.57 -6.29 -7.21
C VAL A 58 -3.69 -6.17 -5.98
N LEU A 59 -4.23 -5.56 -4.93
CA LEU A 59 -3.64 -5.56 -3.60
C LEU A 59 -4.49 -6.41 -2.68
N ASN A 60 -4.01 -7.61 -2.36
CA ASN A 60 -4.55 -8.39 -1.24
C ASN A 60 -3.78 -8.01 0.02
N ALA A 61 -4.46 -7.37 0.98
CA ALA A 61 -3.79 -6.74 2.09
C ALA A 61 -4.48 -6.98 3.43
N THR A 62 -3.65 -7.04 4.48
CA THR A 62 -4.08 -6.68 5.84
C THR A 62 -3.82 -5.20 6.05
N LEU A 63 -4.88 -4.44 6.28
CA LEU A 63 -4.85 -3.03 6.63
C LEU A 63 -5.22 -2.88 8.11
N ALA A 64 -4.34 -2.31 8.91
CA ALA A 64 -4.54 -2.24 10.35
C ALA A 64 -4.28 -0.82 10.87
N ILE A 65 -5.08 -0.37 11.84
CA ILE A 65 -4.87 0.93 12.49
C ILE A 65 -4.22 0.69 13.84
N ILE A 66 -3.09 1.38 14.06
CA ILE A 66 -2.33 1.38 15.30
C ILE A 66 -2.44 2.79 15.89
N PRO A 67 -3.24 2.97 16.96
CA PRO A 67 -3.27 4.21 17.69
C PRO A 67 -1.93 4.44 18.37
N ILE A 68 -1.30 5.57 18.08
CA ILE A 68 -0.12 6.05 18.82
C ILE A 68 -0.43 7.39 19.47
N PRO A 69 0.24 7.76 20.57
CA PRO A 69 0.13 9.10 21.13
C PRO A 69 0.42 10.17 20.07
N LEU A 70 -0.39 11.22 19.99
CA LEU A 70 -0.26 12.29 18.99
C LEU A 70 1.08 13.03 19.12
N ASP A 71 1.60 13.16 20.33
CA ASP A 71 2.94 13.71 20.59
C ASP A 71 4.06 12.80 20.05
N MET A 72 3.86 11.49 20.07
CA MET A 72 4.74 10.53 19.41
C MET A 72 4.67 10.71 17.90
N ALA A 73 3.46 10.76 17.31
CA ALA A 73 3.29 11.03 15.87
C ALA A 73 4.04 12.30 15.45
N ARG A 74 3.96 13.37 16.25
CA ARG A 74 4.69 14.64 16.01
C ARG A 74 6.21 14.53 16.07
N ARG A 75 6.75 13.59 16.84
CA ARG A 75 8.21 13.33 16.87
C ARG A 75 8.66 12.50 15.66
N LEU A 76 7.80 11.63 15.13
CA LEU A 76 8.13 10.73 14.03
C LEU A 76 7.94 11.39 12.66
N ILE A 77 6.87 12.17 12.49
CA ILE A 77 6.54 12.87 11.24
C ILE A 77 7.44 14.11 11.10
N PRO A 78 8.00 14.38 9.90
CA PRO A 78 8.81 15.57 9.68
C PRO A 78 8.06 16.85 10.08
N PRO A 79 8.70 17.78 10.82
CA PRO A 79 8.02 18.87 11.52
C PRO A 79 7.34 19.88 10.60
N GLN A 80 7.75 19.95 9.33
CA GLN A 80 7.13 20.82 8.33
C GLN A 80 5.72 20.37 7.89
N TYR A 81 5.34 19.11 8.15
CA TYR A 81 4.03 18.60 7.76
C TYR A 81 3.03 18.72 8.92
N GLY A 82 1.95 19.46 8.67
CA GLY A 82 0.81 19.50 9.59
C GLY A 82 0.18 18.10 9.71
N ILE A 83 -0.56 17.84 10.80
CA ILE A 83 -1.53 16.73 10.82
C ILE A 83 -2.90 17.36 10.95
N LEU A 84 -3.79 16.92 10.07
CA LEU A 84 -5.16 17.37 9.93
C LEU A 84 -6.03 16.61 10.93
N GLU A 85 -5.88 16.91 12.21
CA GLU A 85 -6.60 16.21 13.28
C GLU A 85 -8.13 16.29 13.11
N LYS A 86 -8.63 17.42 12.61
CA LYS A 86 -10.06 17.57 12.29
C LYS A 86 -10.53 16.56 11.24
N ALA A 87 -9.70 16.22 10.26
CA ALA A 87 -10.06 15.31 9.17
C ALA A 87 -10.27 13.88 9.67
N TYR A 88 -9.32 13.32 10.43
CA TYR A 88 -9.50 11.96 10.93
C TYR A 88 -10.54 11.86 12.04
N ARG A 89 -10.71 12.91 12.87
CA ARG A 89 -11.77 12.94 13.88
C ARG A 89 -13.17 13.04 13.28
N ALA A 90 -13.32 13.63 12.10
CA ALA A 90 -14.61 13.61 11.38
C ALA A 90 -14.99 12.19 10.94
N LEU A 91 -14.01 11.34 10.63
CA LEU A 91 -14.22 9.93 10.28
C LEU A 91 -14.30 9.01 11.51
N LEU A 92 -13.67 9.41 12.62
CA LEU A 92 -13.59 8.66 13.87
C LEU A 92 -13.91 9.57 15.07
N PRO A 93 -15.20 9.92 15.27
CA PRO A 93 -15.61 10.81 16.35
C PRO A 93 -15.22 10.28 17.74
N ASP A 94 -15.24 8.96 17.91
CA ASP A 94 -14.90 8.27 19.16
C ASP A 94 -13.42 7.85 19.23
N PHE A 95 -12.55 8.31 18.31
CA PHE A 95 -11.13 7.99 18.37
C PHE A 95 -10.50 8.53 19.66
N PRO A 96 -9.70 7.74 20.39
CA PRO A 96 -9.19 8.15 21.69
C PRO A 96 -8.53 9.54 21.66
N ALA A 97 -8.84 10.35 22.68
CA ALA A 97 -8.29 11.70 22.80
C ALA A 97 -6.76 11.65 22.86
N GLY A 98 -6.10 12.57 22.15
CA GLY A 98 -4.64 12.62 22.10
C GLY A 98 -3.97 11.46 21.35
N MET A 99 -4.70 10.65 20.59
CA MET A 99 -4.13 9.62 19.71
C MET A 99 -4.14 10.03 18.23
N TYR A 100 -3.28 9.37 17.45
CA TYR A 100 -3.15 9.47 16.00
C TYR A 100 -3.25 8.07 15.34
N PRO A 101 -4.00 7.92 14.23
CA PRO A 101 -4.18 6.63 13.56
C PRO A 101 -3.07 6.33 12.55
N VAL A 102 -2.01 5.63 12.97
CA VAL A 102 -1.03 5.06 12.01
C VAL A 102 -1.68 3.89 11.28
N MET A 103 -1.50 3.80 9.96
CA MET A 103 -1.90 2.63 9.19
C MET A 103 -0.70 1.72 8.98
N LEU A 104 -0.84 0.45 9.34
CA LEU A 104 0.02 -0.61 8.82
C LEU A 104 -0.63 -1.16 7.55
N HIS A 105 0.17 -1.25 6.49
CA HIS A 105 -0.23 -1.81 5.21
C HIS A 105 0.69 -2.99 4.88
N ALA A 106 0.19 -4.22 5.03
CA ALA A 106 0.88 -5.45 4.66
C ALA A 106 0.14 -6.06 3.47
N ALA A 107 0.76 -6.05 2.29
CA ALA A 107 0.12 -6.41 1.04
C ALA A 107 0.94 -7.43 0.25
N HIS A 108 0.20 -8.27 -0.48
CA HIS A 108 0.68 -8.96 -1.66
C HIS A 108 0.14 -8.21 -2.88
N ASP A 109 1.07 -7.78 -3.72
CA ASP A 109 0.84 -7.04 -4.95
C ASP A 109 0.86 -8.07 -6.09
N HIS A 110 -0.29 -8.26 -6.74
CA HIS A 110 -0.53 -9.34 -7.70
C HIS A 110 -0.99 -8.82 -9.06
N ASP A 111 -0.52 -9.49 -10.13
CA ASP A 111 -0.93 -9.28 -11.52
C ASP A 111 -0.86 -7.80 -11.95
N ILE A 112 0.27 -7.17 -11.61
CA ILE A 112 0.50 -5.77 -11.94
C ILE A 112 0.87 -5.64 -13.41
N GLN A 113 0.08 -4.86 -14.14
CA GLN A 113 0.21 -4.69 -15.58
C GLN A 113 0.19 -3.23 -15.97
N PHE A 114 1.05 -2.90 -16.94
CA PHE A 114 0.96 -1.70 -17.75
C PHE A 114 0.66 -2.14 -19.19
N ARG A 115 -0.61 -2.46 -19.42
CA ARG A 115 -1.06 -3.28 -20.56
C ARG A 115 -0.72 -2.70 -21.92
N ALA A 116 -0.86 -1.38 -22.12
CA ALA A 116 -0.56 -0.71 -23.39
C ALA A 116 0.91 -0.84 -23.82
N TYR A 117 1.81 -1.12 -22.88
CA TYR A 117 3.25 -1.26 -23.13
C TYR A 117 3.72 -2.72 -23.06
N GLY A 118 2.80 -3.67 -22.85
CA GLY A 118 3.13 -5.09 -22.72
C GLY A 118 4.01 -5.40 -21.50
N ILE A 119 3.93 -4.59 -20.45
CA ILE A 119 4.71 -4.77 -19.23
C ILE A 119 3.82 -5.45 -18.19
N THR A 120 4.35 -6.53 -17.61
CA THR A 120 3.80 -7.21 -16.43
C THR A 120 4.91 -7.32 -15.41
N LEU A 121 4.61 -7.01 -14.15
CA LEU A 121 5.55 -7.18 -13.04
C LEU A 121 5.28 -8.54 -12.38
N ASP A 122 6.35 -9.17 -11.93
CA ASP A 122 6.23 -10.36 -11.08
C ASP A 122 5.57 -9.98 -9.76
N ASP A 123 4.75 -10.88 -9.22
CA ASP A 123 4.11 -10.72 -7.91
C ASP A 123 5.16 -10.47 -6.82
N PHE A 124 4.83 -9.59 -5.88
CA PHE A 124 5.69 -9.31 -4.73
C PHE A 124 4.88 -8.93 -3.51
N SER A 125 5.53 -8.88 -2.36
CA SER A 125 4.91 -8.46 -1.11
C SER A 125 5.63 -7.24 -0.58
N ARG A 126 4.87 -6.39 0.12
CA ARG A 126 5.40 -5.20 0.79
C ARG A 126 4.71 -4.97 2.11
N VAL A 127 5.44 -4.38 3.04
CA VAL A 127 4.88 -3.95 4.32
C VAL A 127 5.54 -2.68 4.83
N GLY A 128 4.74 -1.80 5.40
CA GLY A 128 5.23 -0.57 6.01
C GLY A 128 4.19 0.11 6.90
N PHE A 129 4.65 1.15 7.59
CA PHE A 129 3.80 2.07 8.34
C PHE A 129 3.57 3.33 7.50
N GLU A 130 2.31 3.72 7.37
CA GLU A 130 1.85 4.91 6.68
C GLU A 130 1.23 5.88 7.70
N PHE A 131 1.55 7.16 7.55
CA PHE A 131 1.09 8.26 8.41
C PHE A 131 0.11 9.12 7.61
N PRO A 132 -1.22 8.89 7.73
CA PRO A 132 -2.24 9.59 6.95
C PRO A 132 -2.66 10.95 7.52
N PHE A 133 -3.46 11.70 6.77
CA PHE A 133 -4.00 13.01 7.19
C PHE A 133 -2.91 14.06 7.43
N LEU A 134 -1.87 14.05 6.60
CA LEU A 134 -0.81 15.06 6.65
C LEU A 134 -1.12 16.22 5.72
N ASP A 135 -0.88 17.42 6.22
CA ASP A 135 -0.94 18.66 5.44
C ASP A 135 0.42 18.91 4.79
N LEU A 136 0.64 18.24 3.67
CA LEU A 136 1.88 18.37 2.90
C LEU A 136 2.01 19.77 2.27
N LEU A 137 0.87 20.37 1.88
CA LEU A 137 0.84 21.63 1.13
C LEU A 137 0.73 22.87 2.03
N GLY A 138 0.44 22.70 3.32
CA GLY A 138 0.20 23.78 4.27
C GLY A 138 -1.12 24.50 4.03
N ASP A 139 -2.11 23.85 3.41
CA ASP A 139 -3.39 24.45 3.04
C ASP A 139 -4.53 24.12 4.01
N GLY A 140 -4.25 23.31 5.04
CA GLY A 140 -5.18 22.97 6.11
C GLY A 140 -6.32 22.02 5.73
N HIS A 141 -6.34 21.44 4.52
CA HIS A 141 -7.44 20.55 4.10
C HIS A 141 -7.03 19.40 3.17
N SER A 142 -5.99 19.54 2.35
CA SER A 142 -5.53 18.47 1.45
C SER A 142 -4.82 17.38 2.24
N SER A 143 -5.42 16.19 2.30
CA SER A 143 -4.89 15.06 3.09
C SER A 143 -3.95 14.19 2.27
N PHE A 144 -2.71 14.06 2.74
CA PHE A 144 -1.70 13.15 2.19
C PHE A 144 -1.34 12.07 3.20
N ARG A 145 -0.78 10.96 2.73
CA ARG A 145 -0.14 9.97 3.60
C ARG A 145 1.37 9.93 3.35
N TRP A 146 2.12 9.89 4.44
CA TRP A 146 3.56 9.70 4.39
C TRP A 146 3.93 8.23 4.59
N ALA A 147 4.69 7.66 3.65
CA ALA A 147 5.16 6.28 3.66
C ALA A 147 6.71 6.26 3.61
N PRO A 148 7.38 6.45 4.75
CA PRO A 148 8.83 6.66 4.77
C PRO A 148 9.66 5.42 4.50
N VAL A 149 9.15 4.25 4.91
CA VAL A 149 9.89 2.99 4.89
C VAL A 149 8.98 1.88 4.40
N GLN A 150 9.54 1.00 3.57
CA GLN A 150 8.91 -0.24 3.17
C GLN A 150 9.92 -1.39 3.22
N LEU A 151 9.48 -2.52 3.75
CA LEU A 151 10.08 -3.81 3.40
C LEU A 151 9.39 -4.26 2.11
N ILE A 152 10.14 -4.78 1.14
CA ILE A 152 9.62 -5.24 -0.17
C ILE A 152 10.34 -6.54 -0.55
N SER A 153 9.66 -7.48 -1.22
CA SER A 153 10.26 -8.76 -1.64
C SER A 153 11.58 -8.53 -2.36
N ALA A 154 12.65 -9.15 -1.84
CA ALA A 154 14.00 -8.99 -2.39
C ALA A 154 14.14 -9.49 -3.84
N THR A 155 13.20 -10.34 -4.28
CA THR A 155 13.13 -10.88 -5.64
C THR A 155 12.60 -9.88 -6.67
N SER A 156 11.93 -8.79 -6.25
CA SER A 156 11.32 -7.82 -7.17
C SER A 156 12.16 -6.55 -7.30
N SER A 157 13.17 -6.58 -8.17
CA SER A 157 14.04 -5.42 -8.44
C SER A 157 13.26 -4.19 -8.91
N VAL A 158 12.22 -4.38 -9.72
CA VAL A 158 11.36 -3.30 -10.22
C VAL A 158 10.59 -2.63 -9.08
N ALA A 159 10.01 -3.40 -8.16
CA ALA A 159 9.29 -2.84 -7.00
C ALA A 159 10.25 -2.12 -6.03
N LEU A 160 11.43 -2.69 -5.80
CA LEU A 160 12.47 -2.08 -4.96
C LEU A 160 12.88 -0.70 -5.49
N GLU A 161 13.23 -0.61 -6.77
CA GLU A 161 13.66 0.65 -7.39
C GLU A 161 12.49 1.63 -7.58
N GLY A 162 11.31 1.13 -7.93
CA GLY A 162 10.10 1.94 -8.07
C GLY A 162 9.76 2.68 -6.78
N SER A 163 9.79 1.99 -5.64
CA SER A 163 9.55 2.62 -4.33
C SER A 163 10.68 3.60 -3.93
N ARG A 164 11.95 3.24 -4.17
CA ARG A 164 13.11 4.14 -3.92
C ARG A 164 13.02 5.44 -4.72
N ALA A 165 12.47 5.41 -5.92
CA ALA A 165 12.34 6.59 -6.78
C ALA A 165 11.42 7.68 -6.18
N TYR A 166 10.50 7.32 -5.28
CA TYR A 166 9.69 8.28 -4.50
C TYR A 166 10.40 8.81 -3.24
N GLY A 167 11.62 8.31 -2.96
CA GLY A 167 12.38 8.64 -1.76
C GLY A 167 12.03 7.78 -0.54
N THR A 168 11.28 6.70 -0.72
CA THR A 168 11.03 5.71 0.34
C THR A 168 12.33 4.97 0.66
N ILE A 169 12.61 4.77 1.95
CA ILE A 169 13.69 3.92 2.42
C ILE A 169 13.23 2.47 2.27
N VAL A 170 13.88 1.73 1.38
CA VAL A 170 13.44 0.37 1.02
C VAL A 170 14.45 -0.67 1.48
N SER A 171 13.99 -1.57 2.34
CA SER A 171 14.74 -2.74 2.81
C SER A 171 14.29 -4.00 2.05
N PRO A 172 15.15 -4.61 1.21
CA PRO A 172 14.84 -5.89 0.59
C PRO A 172 14.58 -6.96 1.66
N ALA A 173 13.49 -7.70 1.53
CA ALA A 173 13.00 -8.60 2.57
C ALA A 173 12.54 -9.95 2.01
N GLU A 174 12.56 -10.96 2.88
CA GLU A 174 11.88 -12.24 2.71
C GLU A 174 10.54 -12.24 3.45
N TYR A 175 9.59 -13.05 2.98
CA TYR A 175 8.21 -13.06 3.46
C TYR A 175 7.73 -14.46 3.86
N GLU A 176 6.88 -14.48 4.89
CA GLU A 176 6.12 -15.66 5.31
C GLU A 176 4.62 -15.31 5.42
N PRO A 177 3.75 -15.84 4.54
CA PRO A 177 4.06 -16.67 3.37
C PRO A 177 4.73 -15.88 2.23
N VAL A 178 5.33 -16.58 1.27
CA VAL A 178 6.11 -15.96 0.18
C VAL A 178 5.21 -15.33 -0.90
N CYS A 179 4.09 -15.97 -1.24
CA CYS A 179 3.25 -15.58 -2.40
C CYS A 179 1.78 -15.36 -2.07
N ASP A 180 1.46 -15.14 -0.81
CA ASP A 180 0.10 -14.83 -0.40
C ASP A 180 0.13 -13.66 0.59
N ALA A 181 -0.97 -12.94 0.69
CA ALA A 181 -1.09 -11.82 1.64
C ALA A 181 -0.99 -12.26 3.11
N TYR A 182 -1.27 -13.52 3.41
CA TYR A 182 -1.15 -14.15 4.73
C TYR A 182 -1.44 -15.66 4.62
N ARG A 183 -0.94 -16.45 5.57
CA ARG A 183 -1.30 -17.87 5.71
C ARG A 183 -2.27 -18.09 6.86
N ALA A 184 -3.15 -19.08 6.75
CA ALA A 184 -3.96 -19.53 7.87
C ALA A 184 -3.11 -20.29 8.90
N LEU A 185 -3.35 -20.04 10.18
CA LEU A 185 -2.79 -20.78 11.31
C LEU A 185 -3.82 -21.80 11.85
N PRO A 186 -3.38 -22.88 12.52
CA PRO A 186 -4.29 -23.91 13.06
C PRO A 186 -5.34 -23.38 14.04
N ASN A 187 -5.07 -22.26 14.70
CA ASN A 187 -5.99 -21.60 15.63
C ASN A 187 -7.05 -20.73 14.93
N GLY A 188 -7.08 -20.70 13.59
CA GLY A 188 -7.96 -19.85 12.79
C GLY A 188 -7.50 -18.41 12.63
N ALA A 189 -6.33 -18.05 13.16
CA ALA A 189 -5.70 -16.77 12.85
C ALA A 189 -5.05 -16.79 11.46
N THR A 190 -4.64 -15.62 11.00
CA THR A 190 -3.82 -15.42 9.83
C THR A 190 -2.48 -14.87 10.24
N TYR A 191 -1.42 -15.21 9.51
CA TYR A 191 -0.05 -14.84 9.81
C TYR A 191 0.64 -14.23 8.59
N PHE A 192 1.37 -13.16 8.83
CA PHE A 192 2.23 -12.50 7.85
C PHE A 192 3.51 -12.02 8.54
N LYS A 193 4.66 -12.22 7.92
CA LYS A 193 5.92 -11.67 8.40
C LYS A 193 6.81 -11.27 7.23
N ALA A 194 7.47 -10.13 7.40
CA ALA A 194 8.58 -9.70 6.55
C ALA A 194 9.83 -9.55 7.41
N THR A 195 10.97 -10.04 6.90
CA THR A 195 12.29 -9.89 7.53
C THR A 195 13.25 -9.31 6.51
N SER A 196 13.94 -8.22 6.85
CA SER A 196 14.96 -7.64 6.00
C SER A 196 16.14 -8.61 5.84
N LEU A 197 16.68 -8.70 4.62
CA LEU A 197 17.89 -9.48 4.33
C LEU A 197 19.19 -8.76 4.71
N SER A 198 19.12 -7.46 5.02
CA SER A 198 20.29 -6.59 5.16
C SER A 198 20.39 -5.86 6.50
N SER A 199 19.36 -5.98 7.33
CA SER A 199 19.23 -5.28 8.62
C SER A 199 18.42 -6.15 9.58
N PRO A 200 18.43 -5.89 10.91
CA PRO A 200 17.60 -6.61 11.87
C PRO A 200 16.11 -6.20 11.80
N GLU A 201 15.68 -5.61 10.68
CA GLU A 201 14.34 -5.08 10.54
C GLU A 201 13.31 -6.16 10.25
N PHE A 202 12.15 -6.04 10.89
CA PHE A 202 11.03 -6.94 10.62
C PHE A 202 9.70 -6.26 10.91
N ILE A 203 8.64 -6.78 10.28
CA ILE A 203 7.25 -6.56 10.67
C ILE A 203 6.55 -7.93 10.67
N GLU A 204 5.84 -8.23 11.74
CA GLU A 204 5.09 -9.46 11.94
C GLU A 204 3.65 -9.14 12.37
N LEU A 205 2.68 -9.86 11.80
CA LEU A 205 1.28 -9.76 12.12
C LEU A 205 0.71 -11.16 12.41
N GLU A 206 -0.13 -11.23 13.44
CA GLU A 206 -1.05 -12.34 13.62
C GLU A 206 -2.45 -11.80 13.91
N MET A 207 -3.41 -12.12 13.04
CA MET A 207 -4.73 -11.49 13.01
C MET A 207 -5.82 -12.55 13.04
N LEU A 208 -6.74 -12.44 14.00
CA LEU A 208 -7.93 -13.27 14.11
C LEU A 208 -9.13 -12.56 13.48
N ARG A 209 -9.92 -13.30 12.71
CA ARG A 209 -11.21 -12.83 12.22
C ARG A 209 -12.12 -12.50 13.40
N LEU A 210 -12.70 -11.31 13.40
CA LEU A 210 -13.72 -10.94 14.37
C LEU A 210 -15.00 -11.74 14.14
N ARG A 211 -15.60 -12.23 15.23
CA ARG A 211 -16.89 -12.95 15.18
C ARG A 211 -18.02 -12.07 14.66
N ARG A 212 -17.94 -10.76 14.90
CA ARG A 212 -18.88 -9.75 14.41
C ARG A 212 -18.07 -8.58 13.85
N PRO A 213 -18.27 -8.18 12.58
CA PRO A 213 -17.59 -7.02 12.00
C PRO A 213 -17.76 -5.73 12.81
N THR A 214 -18.92 -5.56 13.46
CA THR A 214 -19.24 -4.40 14.32
C THR A 214 -18.38 -4.25 15.57
N LEU A 215 -17.53 -5.23 15.89
CA LEU A 215 -16.55 -5.12 16.97
C LEU A 215 -15.27 -4.39 16.53
N ASN A 216 -15.08 -4.16 15.23
CA ASN A 216 -14.00 -3.31 14.76
C ASN A 216 -14.38 -1.84 15.00
N PRO A 217 -13.59 -1.08 15.78
CA PRO A 217 -13.87 0.34 16.01
C PRO A 217 -13.65 1.22 14.77
N TYR A 218 -13.03 0.66 13.72
CA TYR A 218 -12.68 1.40 12.50
C TYR A 218 -13.63 1.02 11.36
N PRO A 219 -14.45 1.97 10.86
CA PRO A 219 -15.36 1.70 9.75
C PRO A 219 -14.58 1.52 8.44
N LEU A 220 -15.18 0.81 7.47
CA LEU A 220 -14.58 0.62 6.15
C LEU A 220 -14.22 1.95 5.47
N ASP A 221 -15.05 2.98 5.64
CA ASP A 221 -14.83 4.29 5.02
C ASP A 221 -13.55 4.99 5.51
N LEU A 222 -13.07 4.68 6.72
CA LEU A 222 -11.74 5.12 7.17
C LEU A 222 -10.66 4.51 6.29
N PHE A 223 -10.70 3.19 6.07
CA PHE A 223 -9.70 2.49 5.26
C PHE A 223 -9.74 2.95 3.82
N LYS A 224 -10.94 3.14 3.24
CA LYS A 224 -11.09 3.72 1.90
C LYS A 224 -10.47 5.11 1.81
N ASN A 225 -10.76 5.97 2.79
CA ASN A 225 -10.23 7.34 2.80
C ASN A 225 -8.70 7.33 2.86
N ILE A 226 -8.11 6.69 3.88
CA ILE A 226 -6.67 6.66 4.05
C ILE A 226 -5.98 6.02 2.85
N THR A 227 -6.48 4.87 2.38
CA THR A 227 -5.83 4.14 1.29
C THR A 227 -5.99 4.77 -0.09
N ASN A 228 -6.78 5.84 -0.20
CA ASN A 228 -6.90 6.68 -1.38
C ASN A 228 -6.35 8.10 -1.16
N GLN A 229 -5.62 8.37 -0.07
CA GLN A 229 -4.85 9.60 0.05
C GLN A 229 -3.60 9.51 -0.85
N PRO A 230 -3.16 10.61 -1.49
CA PRO A 230 -1.90 10.63 -2.23
C PRO A 230 -0.75 10.30 -1.28
N THR A 231 0.14 9.43 -1.74
CA THR A 231 1.28 8.93 -0.96
C THR A 231 2.54 9.68 -1.31
N PHE A 232 3.36 10.00 -0.32
CA PHE A 232 4.68 10.58 -0.52
C PHE A 232 5.69 10.04 0.49
N ALA A 233 6.98 10.14 0.17
CA ALA A 233 8.07 9.88 1.11
C ALA A 233 8.95 11.12 1.32
N ASN A 234 9.58 11.62 0.26
CA ASN A 234 10.45 12.81 0.32
C ASN A 234 9.76 14.11 -0.13
N ALA A 235 8.45 14.07 -0.42
CA ALA A 235 7.63 15.19 -0.90
C ALA A 235 8.00 15.79 -2.27
N THR A 236 8.89 15.16 -3.03
CA THR A 236 9.23 15.62 -4.40
C THR A 236 8.23 15.15 -5.45
N LYS A 237 7.70 13.94 -5.25
CA LYS A 237 6.71 13.29 -6.10
C LYS A 237 5.69 12.60 -5.22
N CYS A 238 4.46 12.60 -5.69
CA CYS A 238 3.36 11.89 -5.07
C CYS A 238 2.94 10.73 -5.97
N ASP A 239 2.64 9.62 -5.33
CA ASP A 239 1.91 8.52 -5.94
C ASP A 239 0.41 8.69 -5.63
N ASN A 240 -0.42 8.47 -6.64
CA ASN A 240 -1.86 8.40 -6.47
C ASN A 240 -2.38 7.03 -6.94
N MET A 241 -2.20 6.05 -6.05
CA MET A 241 -2.78 4.72 -6.16
C MET A 241 -4.23 4.72 -5.64
N ILE A 242 -5.18 4.58 -6.56
CA ILE A 242 -6.61 4.53 -6.32
C ILE A 242 -7.03 3.07 -6.12
N ARG A 243 -7.56 2.72 -4.95
CA ARG A 243 -8.05 1.37 -4.62
C ARG A 243 -9.56 1.31 -4.67
N LEU A 244 -10.10 0.32 -5.38
CA LEU A 244 -11.54 0.15 -5.56
C LEU A 244 -12.13 -0.87 -4.58
N PHE A 245 -12.99 -0.39 -3.67
CA PHE A 245 -13.62 -1.20 -2.63
C PHE A 245 -15.04 -1.69 -2.98
N ASN A 246 -15.56 -1.33 -4.15
CA ASN A 246 -16.89 -1.73 -4.62
C ASN A 246 -16.80 -2.57 -5.90
N THR A 247 -16.02 -3.65 -5.87
CA THR A 247 -15.82 -4.55 -7.02
C THR A 247 -16.16 -5.99 -6.64
N SER A 248 -16.20 -6.91 -7.60
CA SER A 248 -16.37 -8.35 -7.34
C SER A 248 -15.24 -8.97 -6.48
N MET A 249 -14.14 -8.25 -6.26
CA MET A 249 -13.03 -8.65 -5.38
C MET A 249 -13.16 -8.16 -3.95
N SER A 250 -14.08 -7.22 -3.70
CA SER A 250 -14.24 -6.52 -2.42
C SER A 250 -15.70 -6.47 -1.96
N THR A 251 -16.58 -7.26 -2.56
CA THR A 251 -18.02 -7.35 -2.24
C THR A 251 -18.48 -8.81 -2.15
N GLY A 252 -19.67 -9.04 -1.59
CA GLY A 252 -20.25 -10.38 -1.44
C GLY A 252 -19.35 -11.31 -0.62
N ASP A 253 -19.01 -12.46 -1.17
CA ASP A 253 -18.13 -13.45 -0.52
C ASP A 253 -16.69 -12.97 -0.33
N PHE A 254 -16.30 -11.89 -1.02
CA PHE A 254 -14.98 -11.24 -0.93
C PHE A 254 -15.04 -9.90 -0.19
N ALA A 255 -16.14 -9.62 0.51
CA ALA A 255 -16.25 -8.41 1.33
C ALA A 255 -15.14 -8.34 2.38
N PRO A 256 -14.66 -7.12 2.72
CA PRO A 256 -13.64 -6.92 3.73
C PRO A 256 -13.90 -7.70 5.03
N VAL A 257 -12.91 -8.47 5.46
CA VAL A 257 -13.00 -9.27 6.69
C VAL A 257 -12.40 -8.47 7.84
N SER A 258 -13.23 -8.10 8.82
CA SER A 258 -12.73 -7.42 10.01
C SER A 258 -11.89 -8.36 10.87
N VAL A 259 -10.72 -7.88 11.29
CA VAL A 259 -9.75 -8.65 12.07
C VAL A 259 -9.27 -7.87 13.30
N GLN A 260 -8.79 -8.61 14.29
CA GLN A 260 -8.15 -8.10 15.49
C GLN A 260 -6.96 -9.00 15.83
N GLY A 261 -5.86 -8.41 16.30
CA GLY A 261 -4.69 -9.21 16.63
C GLY A 261 -3.53 -8.42 17.18
N ARG A 262 -2.33 -8.87 16.79
CA ARG A 262 -1.06 -8.33 17.26
C ARG A 262 -0.16 -7.95 16.11
N VAL A 263 0.60 -6.88 16.32
CA VAL A 263 1.66 -6.44 15.42
C VAL A 263 2.94 -6.35 16.24
N SER A 264 4.02 -6.92 15.73
CA SER A 264 5.37 -6.75 16.26
C SER A 264 6.25 -6.18 15.17
N ALA A 265 7.02 -5.13 15.47
CA ALA A 265 7.91 -4.54 14.49
C ALA A 265 9.22 -4.07 15.11
N ASN A 266 10.27 -4.17 14.31
CA ASN A 266 11.53 -3.46 14.50
C ASN A 266 11.89 -2.79 13.18
N THR A 267 11.18 -1.74 12.80
CA THR A 267 11.53 -0.95 11.61
C THR A 267 11.27 0.53 11.88
N PHE A 268 11.90 1.43 11.12
CA PHE A 268 11.68 2.86 11.27
C PHE A 268 10.21 3.18 10.92
N PRO A 269 9.57 4.13 11.63
CA PRO A 269 10.12 5.01 12.67
C PRO A 269 10.08 4.45 14.10
N PHE A 270 9.83 3.15 14.29
CA PHE A 270 9.65 2.51 15.59
C PHE A 270 10.86 1.67 16.07
N HIS A 271 12.07 1.88 15.50
CA HIS A 271 13.30 1.17 15.91
C HIS A 271 13.55 1.22 17.42
N GLY A 272 14.13 0.15 17.97
CA GLY A 272 14.66 0.11 19.34
C GLY A 272 13.61 0.10 20.45
N SER A 273 12.32 0.24 20.13
CA SER A 273 11.23 0.27 21.11
C SER A 273 10.59 -1.09 21.37
N GLY A 274 11.05 -2.16 20.71
CA GLY A 274 10.41 -3.48 20.80
C GLY A 274 8.91 -3.36 20.52
N SER A 275 8.55 -2.55 19.51
CA SER A 275 7.19 -2.09 19.28
C SER A 275 6.28 -3.28 19.02
N ARG A 276 5.53 -3.61 20.06
CA ARG A 276 4.56 -4.69 20.07
C ARG A 276 3.23 -4.09 20.48
N TRP A 277 2.29 -4.15 19.56
CA TRP A 277 0.93 -3.72 19.79
C TRP A 277 0.06 -4.96 19.90
N THR A 278 -0.55 -5.12 21.06
CA THR A 278 -1.64 -6.08 21.30
C THR A 278 -2.94 -5.30 21.22
N ASP A 279 -3.98 -5.86 20.62
CA ASP A 279 -5.27 -5.18 20.40
C ASP A 279 -5.30 -4.24 19.19
N VAL A 280 -4.69 -4.68 18.08
CA VAL A 280 -4.71 -3.97 16.81
C VAL A 280 -5.91 -4.43 15.98
N TYR A 281 -6.70 -3.50 15.45
CA TYR A 281 -7.87 -3.79 14.62
C TYR A 281 -7.64 -3.38 13.17
N GLY A 282 -8.25 -4.12 12.25
CA GLY A 282 -8.03 -3.95 10.83
C GLY A 282 -9.05 -4.65 9.93
N ILE A 283 -8.78 -4.64 8.64
CA ILE A 283 -9.50 -5.41 7.62
C ILE A 283 -8.52 -6.20 6.75
N GLN A 284 -8.95 -7.38 6.34
CA GLN A 284 -8.33 -8.14 5.25
C GLN A 284 -9.20 -8.02 4.01
N VAL A 285 -8.61 -7.58 2.90
CA VAL A 285 -9.35 -7.30 1.67
C VAL A 285 -8.42 -7.33 0.45
N ALA A 286 -8.92 -7.88 -0.66
CA ALA A 286 -8.35 -7.72 -1.98
C ALA A 286 -9.05 -6.57 -2.72
N THR A 287 -8.27 -5.63 -3.25
CA THR A 287 -8.82 -4.52 -4.04
C THR A 287 -8.01 -4.35 -5.32
N PRO A 288 -8.66 -4.25 -6.48
CA PRO A 288 -7.95 -3.80 -7.66
C PRO A 288 -7.60 -2.31 -7.50
N PHE A 289 -6.51 -1.90 -8.15
CA PHE A 289 -6.02 -0.52 -8.09
C PHE A 289 -5.68 0.05 -9.46
N ILE A 290 -5.71 1.38 -9.53
CA ILE A 290 -5.21 2.19 -10.65
C ILE A 290 -4.16 3.13 -10.09
N GLU A 291 -2.96 3.09 -10.63
CA GLU A 291 -1.85 3.91 -10.15
C GLU A 291 -1.55 5.04 -11.14
N ASN A 292 -1.53 6.26 -10.61
CA ASN A 292 -1.07 7.45 -11.31
C ASN A 292 0.27 7.85 -10.70
N ASN A 293 1.34 7.45 -11.40
CA ASN A 293 2.70 7.52 -10.91
C ASN A 293 3.37 8.90 -11.15
N TYR A 294 4.34 9.24 -10.29
CA TYR A 294 5.24 10.39 -10.43
C TYR A 294 4.54 11.75 -10.60
N LEU A 295 3.42 11.95 -9.92
CA LEU A 295 2.69 13.21 -9.94
C LEU A 295 3.43 14.30 -9.18
N ASP A 296 3.24 15.56 -9.57
CA ASP A 296 3.57 16.68 -8.69
C ASP A 296 2.60 16.68 -7.51
N CYS A 297 3.11 16.71 -6.28
CA CYS A 297 2.27 16.74 -5.10
C CYS A 297 1.35 17.97 -5.06
N GLN A 298 1.74 19.08 -5.70
CA GLN A 298 0.89 20.26 -5.82
C GLN A 298 -0.38 20.01 -6.66
N ASP A 299 -0.32 19.12 -7.64
CA ASP A 299 -1.48 18.77 -8.48
C ASP A 299 -2.54 18.00 -7.69
N MET A 300 -2.18 17.47 -6.52
CA MET A 300 -3.09 16.75 -5.63
C MET A 300 -3.80 17.66 -4.61
N LYS A 301 -3.70 18.98 -4.76
CA LYS A 301 -4.41 19.93 -3.91
C LYS A 301 -5.92 19.75 -4.02
N GLY A 302 -6.60 19.67 -2.88
CA GLY A 302 -8.05 19.47 -2.79
C GLY A 302 -8.49 18.09 -3.28
N TYR A 303 -7.57 17.14 -3.46
CA TYR A 303 -7.93 15.78 -3.82
C TYR A 303 -8.63 15.11 -2.63
N GLU A 304 -9.93 14.87 -2.78
CA GLU A 304 -10.75 14.24 -1.74
C GLU A 304 -10.77 12.71 -1.85
N GLY A 305 -9.88 12.13 -2.66
CA GLY A 305 -9.90 10.71 -2.97
C GLY A 305 -11.28 10.27 -3.46
N THR A 306 -11.93 9.43 -2.66
CA THR A 306 -13.23 8.82 -2.94
C THR A 306 -14.45 9.67 -2.49
N GLY A 307 -14.24 10.96 -2.17
CA GLY A 307 -15.29 11.95 -1.89
C GLY A 307 -16.03 12.52 -3.11
N GLY A 308 -15.60 12.16 -4.33
CA GLY A 308 -16.26 12.41 -5.62
C GLY A 308 -16.58 11.11 -6.38
N PRO A 309 -16.82 11.11 -7.71
CA PRO A 309 -17.17 9.89 -8.47
C PRO A 309 -16.12 8.75 -8.47
N GLY A 310 -15.02 8.88 -7.72
CA GLY A 310 -13.84 8.01 -7.67
C GLY A 310 -13.95 6.69 -6.90
N ASP A 311 -15.10 6.34 -6.32
CA ASP A 311 -15.46 4.96 -5.93
C ASP A 311 -16.54 4.36 -6.86
N SER A 312 -17.09 5.17 -7.76
CA SER A 312 -18.28 4.88 -8.59
C SER A 312 -17.96 4.66 -10.06
N PHE A 313 -16.69 4.70 -10.47
CA PHE A 313 -16.33 4.55 -11.88
C PHE A 313 -16.28 3.08 -12.31
N ILE A 314 -17.45 2.43 -12.28
CA ILE A 314 -17.92 1.74 -13.49
C ILE A 314 -19.11 2.57 -13.94
N GLN A 315 -18.86 3.59 -14.77
CA GLN A 315 -19.91 4.07 -15.65
C GLN A 315 -20.20 2.87 -16.57
N THR A 316 -21.27 2.13 -16.26
CA THR A 316 -21.79 1.12 -17.16
C THR A 316 -22.05 1.84 -18.47
N THR A 317 -21.26 1.55 -19.49
CA THR A 317 -21.58 1.91 -20.87
C THR A 317 -22.81 1.10 -21.27
N ASN A 318 -23.98 1.53 -20.85
CA ASN A 318 -25.29 1.01 -21.29
C ASN A 318 -26.30 2.12 -21.55
N ASP A 319 -25.87 3.38 -21.63
CA ASP A 319 -26.67 4.48 -22.19
C ASP A 319 -25.86 5.15 -23.30
N ILE A 320 -25.79 4.48 -24.46
CA ILE A 320 -25.85 5.00 -25.85
C ILE A 320 -25.93 3.75 -26.74
N MET A 321 -27.14 3.17 -26.81
CA MET A 321 -27.86 2.82 -28.04
C MET A 321 -29.26 2.34 -27.67
#